data_AF-A0A9W9Q8C6-F1
#
_entry.id   AF-A0A9W9Q8C6-F1
#
_cell.length_a   1.000
_cell.length_b   1.000
_cell.length_c   1.000
_cell.angle_alpha   90.00
_cell.angle_beta   90.00
_cell.angle_gamma   90.00
#
_symmetry.space_group_name_H-M   'P 1'
#
loop_
_entity.id
_entity.type
_entity.pdbx_description
1 polymer ?
#
loop_
_entity_poly.entity_id
_entity_poly.type
_entity_poly.pdbx_seq_one_letter_code
_entity_poly.pdbx_strand_id
1 'polypeptide(L)'
;MSFHKSCDLVRIEVRGDGTWLLAAAGNGHGENIPSQLRLDDHIGNSDGYFSWQGQRFTQTAKNIQLSFRNDGVWLEADISEVNGGERGRQGINLSDHIENRGGKLVFVGL
;
A
#
# COMPACT_ATOMS: atom_id res chain seq x y z
N MET A 1 8.43 -2.63 -13.26
CA MET A 1 7.02 -2.69 -13.71
C MET A 1 6.13 -2.55 -12.48
N SER A 2 5.11 -1.69 -12.53
CA SER A 2 4.17 -1.55 -11.40
C SER A 2 3.48 -2.88 -11.09
N PHE A 3 3.39 -3.21 -9.80
CA PHE A 3 3.03 -4.56 -9.35
C PHE A 3 1.67 -5.03 -9.89
N HIS A 4 0.67 -4.14 -9.93
CA HIS A 4 -0.72 -4.46 -10.31
C HIS A 4 -0.88 -5.02 -11.73
N LYS A 5 0.13 -4.84 -12.60
CA LYS A 5 0.13 -5.38 -13.97
C LYS A 5 0.59 -6.83 -14.07
N SER A 6 1.14 -7.37 -12.98
CA SER A 6 1.85 -8.66 -12.98
C SER A 6 1.64 -9.45 -11.69
N CYS A 7 0.60 -9.07 -10.96
CA CYS A 7 0.22 -9.64 -9.68
C CYS A 7 -1.28 -9.91 -9.72
N ASP A 8 -1.68 -11.07 -9.23
CA ASP A 8 -3.08 -11.46 -9.03
C ASP A 8 -3.43 -11.42 -7.53
N LEU A 9 -4.72 -11.49 -7.21
CA LEU A 9 -5.23 -11.58 -5.83
C LEU A 9 -4.70 -10.46 -4.91
N VAL A 10 -4.55 -9.26 -5.48
CA VAL A 10 -4.08 -8.07 -4.76
C VAL A 10 -5.07 -7.71 -3.67
N ARG A 11 -4.60 -7.65 -2.43
CA ARG A 11 -5.41 -7.34 -1.24
C ARG A 11 -4.54 -6.79 -0.12
N ILE A 12 -5.18 -6.26 0.91
CA ILE A 12 -4.51 -5.86 2.14
C ILE A 12 -4.97 -6.69 3.34
N GLU A 13 -4.13 -6.79 4.35
CA GLU A 13 -4.48 -7.26 5.68
C GLU A 13 -3.91 -6.31 6.74
N VAL A 14 -4.75 -5.89 7.67
CA VAL A 14 -4.31 -5.19 8.88
C VAL A 14 -3.95 -6.25 9.92
N ARG A 15 -2.70 -6.26 10.37
CA ARG A 15 -2.14 -7.23 11.32
C ARG A 15 -1.43 -6.48 12.44
N GLY A 16 -1.99 -6.52 13.65
CA GLY A 16 -1.39 -5.84 14.80
C GLY A 16 -1.22 -4.35 14.55
N ASP A 17 0.04 -3.89 14.52
CA ASP A 17 0.42 -2.49 14.38
C ASP A 17 0.67 -2.03 12.93
N GLY A 18 0.36 -2.86 11.92
CA GLY A 18 0.64 -2.49 10.54
C GLY A 18 -0.26 -3.15 9.49
N THR A 19 -0.26 -2.55 8.31
CA THR A 19 -0.98 -3.00 7.13
C THR A 19 -0.01 -3.66 6.15
N TRP A 20 -0.40 -4.81 5.62
CA TRP A 20 0.35 -5.60 4.66
C TRP A 20 -0.36 -5.59 3.32
N LEU A 21 0.37 -5.34 2.24
CA LEU A 21 -0.05 -5.62 0.87
C LEU A 21 0.30 -7.07 0.54
N LEU A 22 -0.66 -7.84 0.06
CA LEU A 22 -0.51 -9.21 -0.37
C LEU A 22 -0.89 -9.36 -1.83
N ALA A 23 -0.14 -10.20 -2.55
CA ALA A 23 -0.47 -10.57 -3.92
C ALA A 23 0.15 -11.93 -4.30
N ALA A 24 -0.41 -12.56 -5.33
CA ALA A 24 0.25 -13.64 -6.06
C ALA A 24 1.07 -13.00 -7.19
N ALA A 25 2.39 -12.88 -7.00
CA ALA A 25 3.29 -12.12 -7.88
C ALA A 25 3.93 -13.03 -8.93
N GLY A 26 3.78 -12.68 -10.21
CA GLY A 26 4.38 -13.44 -11.30
C GLY A 26 5.91 -13.41 -11.26
N ASN A 27 6.55 -14.57 -11.39
CA ASN A 27 8.02 -14.68 -11.37
C ASN A 27 8.70 -14.51 -12.74
N GLY A 28 7.93 -14.30 -13.81
CA GLY A 28 8.45 -14.21 -15.19
C GLY A 28 8.68 -15.56 -15.87
N HIS A 29 8.47 -16.67 -15.16
CA HIS A 29 8.59 -18.05 -15.67
C HIS A 29 7.22 -18.75 -15.77
N GLY A 30 6.12 -17.99 -15.70
CA GLY A 30 4.75 -18.51 -15.80
C GLY A 30 4.16 -18.97 -14.46
N GLU A 31 4.85 -18.77 -13.33
CA GLU A 31 4.34 -19.08 -12.01
C GLU A 31 4.05 -17.80 -11.21
N ASN A 32 3.03 -17.86 -10.35
CA ASN A 32 2.70 -16.80 -9.41
C ASN A 32 3.11 -17.24 -7.99
N ILE A 33 3.93 -16.42 -7.34
CA ILE A 33 4.48 -16.67 -6.01
C ILE A 33 3.73 -15.82 -4.97
N PRO A 34 3.25 -16.38 -3.85
CA PRO A 34 2.71 -15.58 -2.77
C PRO A 34 3.76 -14.59 -2.26
N SER A 35 3.45 -13.30 -2.34
CA SER A 35 4.32 -12.23 -1.89
C SER A 35 3.55 -11.26 -0.99
N GLN A 36 4.26 -10.70 -0.01
CA GLN A 36 3.74 -9.68 0.88
C GLN A 36 4.75 -8.56 1.09
N LEU A 37 4.25 -7.34 1.31
CA LEU A 37 5.03 -6.15 1.65
C LEU A 37 4.33 -5.41 2.78
N ARG A 38 5.06 -5.05 3.83
CA ARG A 38 4.52 -4.22 4.92
C ARG A 38 4.49 -2.77 4.47
N LEU A 39 3.30 -2.18 4.39
CA LEU A 39 3.11 -0.81 3.92
C LEU A 39 3.56 0.21 4.96
N ASP A 40 3.37 -0.08 6.26
CA ASP A 40 3.79 0.80 7.35
C ASP A 40 5.30 1.05 7.43
N ASP A 41 6.13 0.22 6.78
CA ASP A 41 7.58 0.45 6.71
C ASP A 41 7.93 1.57 5.72
N HIS A 42 6.98 2.00 4.87
CA HIS A 42 7.17 2.96 3.78
C HIS A 42 6.12 4.08 3.74
N ILE A 43 5.02 3.93 4.46
CA ILE A 43 3.89 4.87 4.43
C ILE A 43 3.63 5.36 5.85
N GLY A 44 3.60 6.68 6.00
CA GLY A 44 3.21 7.36 7.24
C GLY A 44 2.05 8.31 7.04
N ASN A 45 1.72 8.99 8.13
CA ASN A 45 0.77 10.08 8.18
C ASN A 45 1.54 11.40 8.37
N SER A 46 1.30 12.36 7.49
CA SER A 46 1.77 13.73 7.56
C SER A 46 0.58 14.66 7.66
N ASP A 47 0.15 14.95 8.89
CA ASP A 47 -0.96 15.85 9.22
C ASP A 47 -2.25 15.60 8.42
N GLY A 48 -2.75 14.36 8.50
CA GLY A 48 -3.98 13.98 7.82
C GLY A 48 -3.77 13.43 6.41
N TYR A 49 -2.53 13.42 5.88
CA TYR A 49 -2.19 12.92 4.55
C TYR A 49 -1.29 11.69 4.59
N PHE A 50 -1.47 10.77 3.64
CA PHE A 50 -0.47 9.74 3.40
C PHE A 50 0.86 10.36 2.95
N SER A 51 1.98 9.81 3.41
CA SER A 51 3.32 10.23 3.02
C SER A 51 4.25 9.04 2.84
N TRP A 52 5.01 9.04 1.74
CA TRP A 52 6.08 8.06 1.49
C TRP A 52 7.33 8.28 2.35
N GLN A 53 7.48 9.46 2.96
CA GLN A 53 8.62 9.79 3.83
C GLN A 53 8.39 9.38 5.28
N GLY A 54 7.17 8.95 5.60
CA GLY A 54 6.78 8.53 6.94
C GLY A 54 6.69 7.02 7.10
N GLN A 55 6.33 6.60 8.30
CA GLN A 55 6.08 5.20 8.64
C GLN A 55 4.84 5.12 9.55
N ARG A 56 4.33 3.91 9.74
CA ARG A 56 3.32 3.56 10.75
C ARG A 56 1.96 4.26 10.57
N PHE A 57 1.52 4.51 9.33
CA PHE A 57 0.24 5.17 9.08
C PHE A 57 -0.96 4.44 9.72
N THR A 58 -0.89 3.11 9.87
CA THR A 58 -1.98 2.27 10.39
C THR A 58 -2.43 2.73 11.78
N GLN A 59 -1.53 3.29 12.59
CA GLN A 59 -1.84 3.77 13.95
C GLN A 59 -2.79 4.96 13.97
N THR A 60 -2.89 5.69 12.86
CA THR A 60 -3.67 6.92 12.73
C THR A 60 -4.70 6.84 11.60
N ALA A 61 -4.93 5.64 11.07
CA ALA A 61 -5.80 5.40 9.93
C ALA A 61 -6.96 4.47 10.30
N LYS A 62 -8.13 4.74 9.75
CA LYS A 62 -9.34 3.90 9.88
C LYS A 62 -9.89 3.59 8.49
N ASN A 63 -10.73 2.56 8.40
CA ASN A 63 -11.43 2.18 7.15
C ASN A 63 -10.46 1.99 5.97
N ILE A 64 -9.32 1.35 6.25
CA ILE A 64 -8.24 1.12 5.29
C ILE A 64 -8.72 0.12 4.23
N GLN A 65 -8.67 0.51 2.96
CA GLN A 65 -9.05 -0.34 1.84
C GLN A 65 -8.25 -0.03 0.57
N LEU A 66 -8.33 -0.94 -0.40
CA LEU A 66 -7.82 -0.71 -1.74
C LEU A 66 -8.90 -0.14 -2.66
N SER A 67 -8.48 0.68 -3.60
CA SER A 67 -9.29 1.20 -4.70
C SER A 67 -8.56 0.94 -6.01
N PHE A 68 -9.19 0.17 -6.90
CA PHE A 68 -8.61 -0.21 -8.19
C PHE A 68 -9.06 0.79 -9.24
N ARG A 69 -8.12 1.56 -9.77
CA ARG A 69 -8.37 2.66 -10.71
C ARG A 69 -7.60 2.42 -12.02
N ASN A 70 -7.92 3.21 -13.04
CA ASN A 70 -7.27 3.12 -14.35
C ASN A 70 -5.76 3.45 -14.29
N ASP A 71 -5.35 4.29 -13.34
CA ASP A 71 -3.97 4.70 -13.11
C ASP A 71 -3.24 3.84 -12.07
N GLY A 72 -3.89 2.80 -11.54
CA GLY A 72 -3.29 1.84 -10.64
C GLY A 72 -4.14 1.50 -9.42
N VAL A 73 -3.51 0.84 -8.46
CA VAL A 73 -4.10 0.47 -7.17
C VAL A 73 -3.75 1.52 -6.13
N TRP A 74 -4.77 2.12 -5.55
CA TRP A 74 -4.67 3.12 -4.49
C TRP A 74 -4.96 2.51 -3.13
N LEU A 75 -4.20 2.94 -2.12
CA LEU A 75 -4.53 2.74 -0.71
C LEU A 75 -5.37 3.93 -0.26
N GLU A 76 -6.53 3.68 0.33
CA GLU A 76 -7.43 4.72 0.82
C GLU A 76 -7.79 4.46 2.28
N ALA A 77 -7.85 5.52 3.09
CA ALA A 77 -8.23 5.45 4.51
C ALA A 77 -8.70 6.82 5.03
N ASP A 78 -9.41 6.82 6.15
CA ASP A 78 -9.64 8.02 6.95
C ASP A 78 -8.42 8.24 7.85
N ILE A 79 -7.66 9.32 7.63
CA ILE A 79 -6.43 9.62 8.38
C ILE A 79 -6.65 10.82 9.30
N SER A 80 -6.20 10.68 10.55
CA SER A 80 -6.27 11.75 11.56
C SER A 80 -5.22 12.84 11.33
N GLU A 81 -5.61 14.10 11.53
CA GLU A 81 -4.70 15.24 11.62
C GLU A 81 -3.95 15.23 12.96
N VAL A 82 -2.84 15.96 13.05
CA VAL A 82 -2.01 16.02 14.27
C VAL A 82 -2.77 16.55 15.49
N ASN A 83 -3.78 17.39 15.25
CA ASN A 83 -4.60 18.02 16.28
C ASN A 83 -5.86 17.19 16.64
N GLY A 84 -5.98 15.95 16.17
CA GLY A 84 -7.10 15.04 16.48
C GLY A 84 -8.35 15.27 15.65
N GLY A 85 -8.31 16.16 14.64
CA GLY A 85 -9.34 16.29 13.62
C GLY A 85 -9.28 15.15 12.60
N GLU A 86 -10.38 14.92 11.87
CA GLU A 86 -10.39 14.02 10.72
C GLU A 86 -10.45 14.88 9.44
N ARG A 87 -9.45 14.74 8.56
CA ARG A 87 -9.40 15.46 7.28
C ARG A 87 -10.35 14.89 6.22
N GLY A 88 -10.97 13.76 6.55
CA GLY A 88 -11.72 12.92 5.62
C GLY A 88 -10.81 11.96 4.85
N ARG A 89 -11.43 11.21 3.96
CA ARG A 89 -10.82 10.08 3.26
C ARG A 89 -9.70 10.51 2.32
N GLN A 90 -8.49 10.02 2.58
CA GLN A 90 -7.31 10.25 1.75
C GLN A 90 -6.95 9.01 0.94
N GLY A 91 -6.12 9.18 -0.08
CA GLY A 91 -5.54 8.07 -0.82
C GLY A 91 -4.15 8.34 -1.34
N ILE A 92 -3.38 7.26 -1.53
CA ILE A 92 -2.04 7.26 -2.11
C ILE A 92 -1.91 6.13 -3.14
N ASN A 93 -1.33 6.41 -4.29
CA ASN A 93 -1.21 5.42 -5.36
C ASN A 93 -0.05 4.47 -5.08
N LEU A 94 -0.36 3.24 -4.68
CA LEU A 94 0.66 2.20 -4.43
C LEU A 94 1.43 1.83 -5.69
N SER A 95 0.82 2.04 -6.85
CA SER A 95 1.39 1.65 -8.14
C SER A 95 2.58 2.50 -8.57
N ASP A 96 2.75 3.69 -7.97
CA ASP A 96 3.85 4.60 -8.25
C ASP A 96 5.18 4.11 -7.65
N HIS A 97 5.11 3.41 -6.51
CA HIS A 97 6.29 3.03 -5.73
C HIS A 97 6.38 1.55 -5.39
N ILE A 98 5.46 0.71 -5.83
CA ILE A 98 5.54 -0.75 -5.61
C ILE A 98 5.65 -1.48 -6.95
N GLU A 99 6.68 -2.30 -7.04
CA GLU A 99 6.94 -3.17 -8.19
C GLU A 99 6.84 -4.64 -7.82
N ASN A 100 6.59 -5.48 -8.84
CA ASN A 100 6.92 -6.89 -8.78
C ASN A 100 8.28 -7.12 -9.45
N ARG A 101 9.22 -7.69 -8.69
CA ARG A 101 10.56 -8.09 -9.16
C ARG A 101 10.74 -9.60 -8.99
N GLY A 102 10.41 -10.35 -10.04
CA GLY A 102 10.63 -11.80 -10.07
C GLY A 102 9.82 -12.57 -9.01
N GLY A 103 8.56 -12.18 -8.78
CA GLY A 103 7.68 -12.82 -7.79
C GLY A 103 7.79 -12.22 -6.40
N LYS A 104 8.45 -11.06 -6.25
CA LYS A 104 8.60 -10.34 -4.99
C LYS A 104 8.08 -8.91 -5.12
N LEU A 105 7.18 -8.52 -4.22
CA LEU A 105 6.77 -7.13 -4.04
C LEU A 105 7.93 -6.33 -3.43
N VAL A 106 8.29 -5.23 -4.07
CA VAL A 106 9.42 -4.37 -3.66
C VAL A 106 9.00 -2.92 -3.73
N PHE A 107 9.31 -2.16 -2.68
CA PHE A 107 9.20 -0.70 -2.68
C PHE A 107 10.36 -0.07 -3.47
N VAL A 108 10.06 0.91 -4.32
CA VAL A 108 11.04 1.58 -5.18
C VAL A 108 10.94 3.10 -5.04
N GLY A 109 12.04 3.71 -4.62
CA GLY A 109 12.25 5.16 -4.64
C GLY A 109 11.88 5.93 -3.35
N LEU A 110 12.20 7.22 -3.38
CA LEU A 110 11.55 8.36 -2.74
C LEU A 110 11.82 9.56 -3.65
#